data_AF-A0A7G9TH16-F1
#
_entry.id   AF-A0A7G9TH16-F1
#
_cell.length_a   1.000
_cell.length_b   1.000
_cell.length_c   1.000
_cell.angle_alpha   90.00
_cell.angle_beta   90.00
_cell.angle_gamma   90.00
#
_symmetry.space_group_name_H-M   'P 1'
#
loop_
_entity.id
_entity.type
_entity.pdbx_description
1 polymer ?
#
loop_
_entity_poly.entity_id
_entity_poly.type
_entity_poly.pdbx_seq_one_letter_code
_entity_poly.pdbx_strand_id
1 'polypeptide(L)'
;MRLPFMAAVWLAATPALAQDPTGAEDPSATTLETLTVRPEPEEVVDLYRFRNPIEVEPGTFERSWREPTSLEQLGKNGGIVPVLAGLAAKGIQAGARKIPGWKEPRQAVVARPPPLDEVQTARALRLHEAGE
;
A
#
# COMPACT_ATOMS: atom_id res chain seq x y z
N MET A 1 5.25 -21.93 46.81
CA MET A 1 5.27 -20.49 46.47
C MET A 1 4.32 -20.27 45.31
N ARG A 2 3.49 -19.24 45.40
CA ARG A 2 2.17 -19.10 44.76
C ARG A 2 2.23 -18.83 43.25
N LEU A 3 1.43 -19.58 42.49
CA LEU A 3 0.98 -19.25 41.13
C LEU A 3 0.01 -18.05 41.20
N PRO A 4 0.17 -16.99 40.41
CA PRO A 4 -0.93 -16.07 40.16
C PRO A 4 -1.79 -16.61 39.01
N PHE A 5 -2.91 -17.22 39.41
CA PHE A 5 -4.16 -17.18 38.67
C PHE A 5 -4.45 -15.72 38.26
N MET A 6 -4.63 -15.44 36.97
CA MET A 6 -5.35 -14.25 36.52
C MET A 6 -6.40 -14.73 35.52
N ALA A 7 -7.60 -14.92 36.07
CA ALA A 7 -8.83 -15.18 35.38
C ALA A 7 -9.13 -14.04 34.38
N ALA A 8 -9.42 -14.42 33.14
CA ALA A 8 -10.72 -14.27 32.51
C ALA A 8 -11.24 -12.82 32.41
N VAL A 9 -11.11 -12.25 31.23
CA VAL A 9 -12.11 -11.29 30.74
C VAL A 9 -12.76 -11.94 29.54
N TRP A 10 -13.93 -12.53 29.80
CA TRP A 10 -14.86 -13.01 28.79
C TRP A 10 -15.33 -11.83 27.94
N LEU A 11 -15.07 -11.90 26.64
CA LEU A 11 -15.61 -10.96 25.66
C LEU A 11 -17.09 -11.33 25.43
N ALA A 12 -17.97 -10.80 26.27
CA ALA A 12 -19.41 -10.94 26.06
C ALA A 12 -19.82 -10.02 24.90
N ALA A 13 -19.89 -10.58 23.69
CA ALA A 13 -20.55 -9.96 22.56
C ALA A 13 -22.04 -9.78 22.93
N THR A 14 -22.43 -8.55 23.20
CA THR A 14 -23.83 -8.20 23.47
C THR A 14 -24.57 -8.20 22.13
N PRO A 15 -25.59 -9.04 21.91
CA PRO A 15 -26.42 -8.90 20.72
C PRO A 15 -27.18 -7.58 20.84
N ALA A 16 -27.00 -6.70 19.85
CA ALA A 16 -27.85 -5.52 19.70
C ALA A 16 -29.29 -6.00 19.47
N LEU A 17 -30.14 -5.82 20.47
CA LEU A 17 -31.59 -5.97 20.31
C LEU A 17 -32.04 -4.87 19.34
N ALA A 18 -32.42 -5.26 18.13
CA ALA A 18 -33.23 -4.41 17.29
C ALA A 18 -34.49 -4.05 18.08
N GLN A 19 -34.69 -2.76 18.34
CA GLN A 19 -35.93 -2.27 18.92
C GLN A 19 -37.01 -2.37 17.85
N ASP A 20 -37.84 -3.40 17.92
CA ASP A 20 -39.13 -3.37 17.23
C ASP A 20 -39.94 -2.21 17.80
N PRO A 21 -40.51 -1.32 16.96
CA PRO A 21 -41.31 -0.21 17.46
C PRO A 21 -42.61 -0.76 18.04
N THR A 22 -42.64 -0.90 19.36
CA THR A 22 -43.87 -1.19 20.13
C THR A 22 -44.68 0.10 20.32
N GLY A 23 -45.22 0.62 19.22
CA GLY A 23 -46.27 1.64 19.23
C GLY A 23 -47.59 1.00 18.83
N ALA A 24 -48.62 1.10 19.67
CA ALA A 24 -49.98 0.75 19.27
C ALA A 24 -50.36 1.60 18.03
N GLU A 25 -50.79 0.95 16.95
CA GLU A 25 -51.28 1.63 15.76
C GLU A 25 -52.48 2.51 16.14
N ASP A 26 -52.27 3.82 16.14
CA ASP A 26 -53.37 4.78 16.17
C ASP A 26 -54.11 4.68 14.82
N PRO A 27 -55.39 4.25 14.78
CA PRO A 27 -56.13 4.08 13.53
C PRO A 27 -56.37 5.42 12.79
N SER A 28 -56.01 6.55 13.40
CA SER A 28 -56.09 7.90 12.80
C SER A 28 -54.77 8.41 12.20
N ALA A 29 -53.66 7.70 12.37
CA ALA A 29 -52.38 8.10 11.80
C ALA A 29 -52.41 7.90 10.27
N THR A 30 -52.51 9.00 9.53
CA THR A 30 -52.32 8.97 8.07
C THR A 30 -50.83 8.76 7.81
N THR A 31 -50.43 7.52 7.53
CA THR A 31 -49.09 7.22 6.99
C THR A 31 -48.97 7.87 5.62
N LEU A 32 -47.86 8.59 5.39
CA LEU A 32 -47.54 9.06 4.05
C LEU A 32 -47.36 7.84 3.13
N GLU A 33 -47.87 7.95 1.91
CA GLU A 33 -47.73 6.91 0.91
C GLU A 33 -46.25 6.60 0.67
N THR A 34 -45.88 5.31 0.64
CA THR A 34 -44.50 4.89 0.39
C THR A 34 -44.17 5.10 -1.08
N LEU A 35 -43.39 6.15 -1.39
CA LEU A 35 -42.84 6.38 -2.72
C LEU A 35 -41.57 5.56 -2.92
N THR A 36 -41.67 4.47 -3.68
CA THR A 36 -40.52 3.68 -4.11
C THR A 36 -39.99 4.24 -5.43
N VAL A 37 -38.91 5.03 -5.38
CA VAL A 37 -38.22 5.51 -6.59
C VAL A 37 -37.41 4.35 -7.16
N ARG A 38 -37.92 3.72 -8.21
CA ARG A 38 -37.16 2.75 -9.00
C ARG A 38 -36.48 3.50 -10.15
N PRO A 39 -35.16 3.37 -10.35
CA PRO A 39 -34.51 3.98 -11.50
C PRO A 39 -35.13 3.44 -12.79
N GLU A 40 -35.21 4.29 -13.81
CA GLU A 40 -35.72 3.89 -15.12
C GLU A 40 -34.88 2.72 -15.67
N PRO A 41 -35.51 1.69 -16.25
CA PRO A 41 -34.86 0.42 -16.60
C PRO A 41 -33.78 0.52 -17.68
N GLU A 42 -33.59 1.69 -18.30
CA GLU A 42 -32.65 1.92 -19.40
C GLU A 42 -31.32 2.55 -18.98
N GLU A 43 -31.20 3.04 -17.74
CA GLU A 43 -29.92 3.59 -17.28
C GLU A 43 -29.03 2.48 -16.72
N VAL A 44 -28.12 1.98 -17.54
CA VAL A 44 -27.02 1.11 -17.09
C VAL A 44 -26.16 1.93 -16.12
N VAL A 45 -26.35 1.69 -14.82
CA VAL A 45 -25.56 2.33 -13.77
C VAL A 45 -24.11 1.89 -13.90
N ASP A 46 -23.27 2.76 -14.46
CA ASP A 46 -21.83 2.55 -14.52
C ASP A 46 -21.19 2.88 -13.16
N LEU A 47 -20.97 1.82 -12.38
CA LEU A 47 -20.33 1.88 -11.06
C LEU A 47 -18.88 2.36 -11.11
N TYR A 48 -18.24 2.35 -12.27
CA TYR A 48 -16.85 2.75 -12.47
C TYR A 48 -16.71 4.14 -13.11
N ARG A 49 -17.82 4.84 -13.34
CA ARG A 49 -17.82 6.20 -13.88
C ARG A 49 -17.13 7.20 -12.95
N PHE A 50 -17.16 6.94 -11.64
CA PHE A 50 -16.54 7.82 -10.66
C PHE A 50 -15.01 7.77 -10.77
N ARG A 51 -14.43 8.86 -11.25
CA ARG A 51 -13.01 9.17 -11.10
C ARG A 51 -12.86 10.13 -9.93
N ASN A 52 -12.05 9.78 -8.95
CA ASN A 52 -11.68 10.71 -7.89
C ASN A 52 -10.96 11.92 -8.53
N PRO A 53 -11.52 13.14 -8.46
CA PRO A 53 -10.92 14.32 -9.07
C PRO A 53 -9.73 14.85 -8.25
N ILE A 54 -9.50 14.30 -7.06
CA ILE A 54 -8.41 14.68 -6.16
C ILE A 54 -7.21 13.77 -6.46
N GLU A 55 -6.17 14.35 -7.06
CA GLU A 55 -4.85 13.74 -7.09
C GLU A 55 -4.18 13.94 -5.74
N VAL A 56 -3.95 12.85 -5.01
CA VAL A 56 -3.31 12.89 -3.69
C VAL A 56 -1.80 12.90 -3.90
N GLU A 57 -1.13 13.97 -3.49
CA GLU A 57 0.33 13.99 -3.51
C GLU A 57 0.91 12.99 -2.50
N PRO A 58 2.05 12.35 -2.85
CA PRO A 58 2.69 11.36 -1.99
C PRO A 58 3.15 12.00 -0.66
N GLY A 59 2.42 11.66 0.41
CA GLY A 59 2.65 12.19 1.76
C GLY A 59 3.90 11.63 2.44
N THR A 60 4.21 12.14 3.64
CA THR A 60 5.35 11.65 4.46
C THR A 60 5.22 10.16 4.76
N PHE A 61 3.99 9.68 4.95
CA PHE A 61 3.73 8.27 5.20
C PHE A 61 4.16 7.38 4.03
N GLU A 62 3.92 7.76 2.79
CA GLU A 62 4.37 6.96 1.63
C GLU A 62 5.89 6.89 1.49
N ARG A 63 6.61 7.91 1.98
CA ARG A 63 8.09 7.87 2.00
C ARG A 63 8.65 6.97 3.09
N SER A 64 8.04 6.97 4.27
CA SER A 64 8.56 6.26 5.44
C SER A 64 7.99 4.85 5.59
N TRP A 65 6.74 4.66 5.21
CA TRP A 65 6.03 3.40 5.36
C TRP A 65 6.34 2.52 4.16
N ARG A 66 6.89 1.33 4.44
CA ARG A 66 7.03 0.28 3.46
C ARG A 66 6.18 -0.89 3.92
N GLU A 67 5.21 -1.25 3.10
CA GLU A 67 4.37 -2.39 3.38
C GLU A 67 5.23 -3.65 3.52
N PRO A 68 5.09 -4.41 4.62
CA PRO A 68 5.82 -5.65 4.79
C PRO A 68 5.42 -6.65 3.69
N THR A 69 6.35 -7.53 3.30
CA THR A 69 6.09 -8.57 2.30
C THR A 69 4.86 -9.39 2.68
N SER A 70 3.86 -9.44 1.79
CA SER A 70 2.65 -10.21 2.04
C SER A 70 2.93 -11.72 2.03
N LEU A 71 2.08 -12.52 2.69
CA LEU A 71 2.24 -13.98 2.71
C LEU A 71 2.18 -14.61 1.32
N GLU A 72 1.35 -14.06 0.44
CA GLU A 72 1.26 -14.50 -0.96
C GLU A 72 2.55 -14.21 -1.72
N GLN A 73 3.10 -13.00 -1.59
CA GLN A 73 4.40 -12.64 -2.16
C GLN A 73 5.52 -13.50 -1.56
N LEU A 74 5.44 -13.83 -0.28
CA LEU A 74 6.39 -14.72 0.37
C LEU A 74 6.38 -16.09 -0.28
N GLY A 75 5.20 -16.67 -0.51
CA GLY A 75 5.05 -17.94 -1.22
C GLY A 75 5.60 -17.89 -2.66
N LYS A 76 5.27 -16.83 -3.40
CA LYS A 76 5.74 -16.62 -4.79
C LYS A 76 7.25 -16.43 -4.89
N ASN A 77 7.87 -15.80 -3.90
CA ASN A 77 9.30 -15.48 -3.89
C ASN A 77 10.17 -16.56 -3.22
N GLY A 78 9.70 -17.80 -3.09
CA GLY A 78 10.50 -18.90 -2.54
C GLY A 78 10.48 -19.01 -1.01
N GLY A 79 9.45 -18.47 -0.36
CA GLY A 79 9.19 -18.62 1.07
C GLY A 79 9.89 -17.59 1.96
N ILE A 80 10.02 -17.91 3.25
CA ILE A 80 10.56 -16.99 4.27
C ILE A 80 12.08 -16.79 4.18
N VAL A 81 12.79 -17.74 3.58
CA VAL A 81 14.27 -17.78 3.56
C VAL A 81 14.89 -16.53 2.90
N PRO A 82 14.44 -16.09 1.71
CA PRO A 82 14.99 -14.89 1.07
C PRO A 82 14.74 -13.61 1.88
N VAL A 83 13.60 -13.51 2.57
CA VAL A 83 13.28 -12.37 3.44
C VAL A 83 14.23 -12.32 4.64
N LEU A 84 14.48 -13.46 5.28
CA LEU A 84 15.43 -13.55 6.39
C LEU A 84 16.86 -13.25 5.95
N ALA A 85 17.28 -13.74 4.78
CA ALA A 85 18.58 -13.42 4.22
C ALA A 85 18.74 -11.91 3.96
N GLY A 86 17.71 -11.27 3.39
CA GLY A 86 17.69 -9.81 3.19
C GLY A 86 17.74 -9.02 4.49
N LEU A 87 17.04 -9.46 5.54
CA LEU A 87 17.09 -8.85 6.88
C LEU A 87 18.47 -9.01 7.51
N ALA A 88 19.08 -10.19 7.42
CA ALA A 88 20.42 -10.45 7.92
C ALA A 88 21.46 -9.56 7.23
N ALA A 89 21.40 -9.44 5.90
CA ALA A 89 22.30 -8.58 5.13
C ALA A 89 22.19 -7.10 5.56
N LYS A 90 20.97 -6.59 5.76
CA LYS A 90 20.75 -5.23 6.29
C LYS A 90 21.35 -5.05 7.70
N GLY A 91 21.18 -6.06 8.56
CA GLY A 91 21.76 -6.06 9.91
C GLY A 91 23.28 -6.00 9.90
N ILE A 92 23.93 -6.82 9.05
CA ILE A 92 25.38 -6.82 8.85
C ILE A 92 25.86 -5.46 8.36
N GLN A 93 25.17 -4.87 7.37
CA GLN A 93 25.51 -3.55 6.84
C GLN A 93 25.41 -2.45 7.91
N ALA A 94 24.34 -2.48 8.72
CA ALA A 94 24.16 -1.54 9.84
C ALA A 94 25.23 -1.71 10.92
N GLY A 95 25.67 -2.95 11.18
CA GLY A 95 26.78 -3.25 12.09
C GLY A 95 28.13 -2.79 11.54
N ALA A 96 28.40 -3.00 10.26
CA ALA A 96 29.64 -2.58 9.59
C ALA A 96 29.86 -1.07 9.68
N ARG A 97 28.79 -0.27 9.56
CA ARG A 97 28.84 1.20 9.76
C ARG A 97 29.28 1.63 11.16
N LYS A 98 29.21 0.76 12.16
CA LYS A 98 29.65 1.04 13.54
C LYS A 98 31.14 0.73 13.76
N ILE A 99 31.81 0.07 12.81
CA ILE A 99 33.23 -0.25 12.92
C ILE A 99 34.03 1.06 12.83
N PRO A 100 34.82 1.43 13.85
CA PRO A 100 35.62 2.65 13.82
C PRO A 100 36.56 2.65 12.60
N GLY A 101 36.55 3.74 11.83
CA GLY A 101 37.36 3.87 10.61
C GLY A 101 36.73 3.27 9.34
N TRP A 102 35.59 2.59 9.44
CA TRP A 102 34.85 2.13 8.27
C TRP A 102 34.29 3.32 7.49
N LYS A 103 34.68 3.41 6.21
CA LYS A 103 34.11 4.36 5.26
C LYS A 103 33.23 3.59 4.30
N GLU A 104 32.02 4.08 4.06
CA GLU A 104 31.17 3.50 3.04
C GLU A 104 31.87 3.57 1.68
N PRO A 105 31.81 2.51 0.86
CA PRO A 105 32.21 2.57 -0.53
C PRO A 105 31.36 3.65 -1.21
N ARG A 106 31.94 4.83 -1.43
CA ARG A 106 31.32 5.88 -2.22
C ARG A 106 31.81 5.72 -3.64
N GLN A 107 30.87 5.56 -4.56
CA GLN A 107 31.18 5.80 -5.97
C GLN A 107 31.56 7.27 -6.09
N ALA A 108 32.77 7.54 -6.58
CA ALA A 108 33.19 8.90 -6.87
C ALA A 108 32.17 9.51 -7.85
N VAL A 109 31.75 10.75 -7.60
CA VAL A 109 30.98 11.51 -8.58
C VAL A 109 31.92 11.80 -9.74
N VAL A 110 31.99 10.87 -10.69
CA VAL A 110 32.63 11.12 -11.98
C VAL A 110 31.68 12.05 -12.70
N ALA A 111 32.15 13.24 -13.05
CA ALA A 111 31.39 14.14 -13.91
C ALA A 111 30.94 13.32 -15.12
N ARG A 112 29.64 13.36 -15.45
CA ARG A 112 29.18 12.74 -16.68
C ARG A 112 30.05 13.27 -17.81
N PRO A 113 30.51 12.43 -18.75
CA PRO A 113 31.19 12.96 -19.91
C PRO A 113 30.30 14.06 -20.53
N PRO A 114 30.89 15.16 -21.00
CA PRO A 114 30.12 16.22 -21.63
C PRO A 114 29.28 15.63 -22.78
N PRO A 115 28.11 16.23 -23.10
CA PRO A 115 27.32 15.79 -24.23
C PRO A 115 28.19 15.79 -25.50
N LEU A 116 27.92 14.84 -26.40
CA LEU A 116 28.61 14.73 -27.68
C LEU A 116 28.40 16.01 -28.48
N ASP A 117 29.47 16.53 -29.08
CA ASP A 117 29.37 17.60 -30.08
C ASP A 117 28.66 17.08 -31.35
N GLU A 118 28.17 17.97 -32.21
CA GLU A 118 27.41 17.63 -33.41
C GLU A 118 28.19 16.66 -34.32
N VAL A 119 29.49 16.90 -34.49
CA VAL A 119 30.38 16.04 -35.28
C VAL A 119 30.53 14.65 -34.65
N GLN A 120 30.59 14.59 -33.32
CA GLN A 120 30.70 13.33 -32.59
C GLN A 120 29.39 12.55 -32.63
N THR A 121 28.25 13.26 -32.55
CA THR A 121 26.91 12.69 -32.69
C THR A 121 26.72 12.09 -34.08
N ALA A 122 27.10 12.82 -35.14
CA ALA A 122 27.05 12.34 -36.51
C ALA A 122 27.98 11.14 -36.76
N ARG A 123 29.13 11.08 -36.08
CA ARG A 123 30.01 9.90 -36.13
C ARG A 123 29.38 8.71 -35.38
N ALA A 124 28.84 8.93 -34.20
CA ALA A 124 28.21 7.89 -33.38
C ALA A 124 26.99 7.28 -34.10
N LEU A 125 26.17 8.11 -34.76
CA LEU A 125 25.06 7.65 -35.59
C LEU A 125 25.53 6.74 -36.73
N ARG A 126 26.59 7.13 -37.46
CA ARG A 126 27.15 6.31 -38.53
C ARG A 126 27.72 4.97 -38.04
N LEU A 127 28.36 4.95 -36.87
CA LEU A 127 28.85 3.70 -36.26
C LEU A 127 27.68 2.80 -35.84
N HIS A 128 26.66 3.38 -35.22
CA HIS A 128 25.45 2.67 -34.82
C HIS A 128 24.72 2.05 -36.03
N GLU A 129 24.57 2.79 -37.12
CA GLU A 129 23.98 2.30 -38.38
C GLU A 129 24.84 1.22 -39.06
N ALA A 130 26.17 1.27 -38.88
CA ALA A 130 27.10 0.27 -39.39
C ALA A 130 27.16 -1.02 -38.54
N GLY A 131 26.51 -1.04 -37.37
CA GLY A 131 26.47 -2.21 -36.49
C GLY A 131 27.77 -2.47 -35.72
N GLU A 132 28.63 -1.46 -35.58
CA GLU A 132 29.79 -1.44 -34.68
C GLU A 132 29.46 -0.74 -33.35
#